data_AF-A0A4P5SH79-F1
#
_entry.id   AF-A0A4P5SH79-F1
#
_cell.length_a   1.000
_cell.length_b   1.000
_cell.length_c   1.000
_cell.angle_alpha   90.00
_cell.angle_beta   90.00
_cell.angle_gamma   90.00
#
_symmetry.space_group_name_H-M   'P 1'
#
loop_
_entity.id
_entity.type
_entity.pdbx_description
1 polymer ?
#
loop_
_entity_poly.entity_id
_entity_poly.type
_entity_poly.pdbx_seq_one_letter_code
_entity_poly.pdbx_strand_id
1 'polypeptide(L)'
;MIFHKTMGTDLFNKCVRRYSFMAAMAAKTFASVLCLALVASACSQAPRTATNFCRQLAKEAPGISQPTVTPADIASMLDRYKRLGKVSPLAIEKDWESLIELLSVASRVKANDPESVQAVVDMAYSTEKAAVAAAKWIVETCGVDISSGLNVAPTG
;
A
#
# COMPACT_ATOMS: atom_id res chain seq x y z
N MET A 1 -24.65 -30.57 -22.95
CA MET A 1 -24.13 -30.00 -21.69
C MET A 1 -24.08 -28.50 -21.88
N ILE A 2 -25.11 -27.72 -21.50
CA ILE A 2 -25.35 -27.13 -20.17
C ILE A 2 -24.05 -26.73 -19.46
N PHE A 3 -23.76 -25.41 -19.41
CA PHE A 3 -23.82 -24.61 -18.18
C PHE A 3 -23.65 -23.11 -18.53
N HIS A 4 -24.75 -22.37 -18.44
CA HIS A 4 -24.74 -20.94 -18.11
C HIS A 4 -24.52 -20.82 -16.59
N LYS A 5 -23.60 -19.97 -16.12
CA LYS A 5 -23.80 -19.25 -14.87
C LYS A 5 -23.06 -17.91 -14.83
N THR A 6 -23.85 -16.90 -14.57
CA THR A 6 -23.57 -15.49 -14.35
C THR A 6 -23.04 -15.20 -12.93
N MET A 7 -22.31 -14.09 -12.83
CA MET A 7 -22.32 -13.10 -11.73
C MET A 7 -21.36 -13.26 -10.53
N GLY A 8 -20.73 -12.12 -10.20
CA GLY A 8 -19.97 -11.88 -8.96
C GLY A 8 -19.52 -10.43 -8.81
N THR A 9 -20.33 -9.47 -9.25
CA THR A 9 -20.20 -8.02 -9.02
C THR A 9 -20.57 -7.68 -7.58
N ASP A 10 -19.71 -8.00 -6.61
CA ASP A 10 -20.06 -7.89 -5.17
C ASP A 10 -19.31 -6.83 -4.36
N LEU A 11 -18.34 -6.11 -4.94
CA LEU A 11 -17.61 -5.06 -4.21
C LEU A 11 -18.14 -3.63 -4.44
N PHE A 12 -18.82 -3.38 -5.56
CA PHE A 12 -19.41 -2.06 -5.84
C PHE A 12 -20.73 -1.81 -5.07
N ASN A 13 -21.42 -2.87 -4.63
CA ASN A 13 -22.80 -2.76 -4.15
C ASN A 13 -22.95 -2.41 -2.65
N LYS A 14 -21.85 -2.34 -1.88
CA LYS A 14 -21.93 -1.98 -0.46
C LYS A 14 -22.09 -0.48 -0.21
N CYS A 15 -21.71 0.39 -1.17
CA CYS A 15 -21.84 1.84 -0.98
C CYS A 15 -23.23 2.41 -1.28
N VAL A 16 -24.13 1.66 -1.94
CA VAL A 16 -25.40 2.22 -2.46
C VAL A 16 -26.63 1.81 -1.63
N ARG A 17 -26.56 0.74 -0.83
CA ARG A 17 -27.76 0.04 -0.33
C ARG A 17 -28.26 0.46 1.07
N ARG A 18 -28.23 1.75 1.43
CA ARG A 18 -28.76 2.17 2.74
C ARG A 18 -29.75 3.34 2.77
N TYR A 19 -30.14 3.89 1.63
CA TYR A 19 -31.09 5.01 1.59
C TYR A 19 -32.15 4.80 0.50
N SER A 20 -33.12 3.93 0.76
CA SER A 20 -34.38 3.93 -0.01
C SER A 20 -35.49 3.28 0.81
N PHE A 21 -35.92 3.97 1.87
CA PHE A 21 -37.28 3.81 2.38
C PHE A 21 -37.73 5.18 2.89
N MET A 22 -38.96 5.57 2.51
CA MET A 22 -39.65 6.85 2.77
C MET A 22 -39.35 7.99 1.78
N ALA A 23 -40.22 8.13 0.78
CA ALA A 23 -41.04 9.33 0.56
C ALA A 23 -41.79 9.20 -0.78
N ALA A 24 -42.94 8.52 -0.77
CA ALA A 24 -43.92 8.67 -1.83
C ALA A 24 -45.11 9.43 -1.25
N MET A 25 -45.15 10.76 -1.44
CA MET A 25 -46.40 11.51 -1.48
C MET A 25 -46.21 12.91 -2.08
N ALA A 26 -47.15 13.24 -2.95
CA ALA A 26 -47.63 14.56 -3.35
C ALA A 26 -46.79 15.39 -4.33
N ALA A 27 -47.24 15.36 -5.58
CA ALA A 27 -47.00 16.36 -6.60
C ALA A 27 -47.41 17.77 -6.14
N LYS A 28 -46.56 18.77 -6.41
CA LYS A 28 -46.93 20.17 -6.70
C LYS A 28 -45.73 20.90 -7.31
N THR A 29 -45.95 21.41 -8.52
CA THR A 29 -45.03 22.24 -9.31
C THR A 29 -44.83 23.62 -8.69
N PHE A 30 -43.60 23.99 -8.35
CA PHE A 30 -43.15 25.39 -8.27
C PHE A 30 -41.65 25.46 -8.60
N ALA A 31 -41.30 26.37 -9.50
CA ALA A 31 -39.93 26.62 -9.94
C ALA A 31 -39.07 27.13 -8.78
N SER A 32 -37.93 26.48 -8.56
CA SER A 32 -36.77 27.06 -7.87
C SER A 32 -35.51 26.32 -8.29
N VAL A 33 -34.64 27.06 -8.97
CA VAL A 33 -33.25 26.69 -9.23
C VAL A 33 -32.56 26.52 -7.88
N LEU A 34 -32.15 25.30 -7.53
CA LEU A 34 -31.23 25.07 -6.42
C LEU A 34 -30.25 23.98 -6.81
N CYS A 35 -28.99 24.39 -6.90
CA CYS A 35 -27.85 23.63 -7.37
C CYS A 35 -27.78 22.20 -6.80
N LEU A 36 -27.64 21.22 -7.70
CA LEU A 36 -27.11 19.91 -7.40
C LEU A 36 -25.67 20.07 -6.87
N ALA A 37 -25.49 20.12 -5.55
CA ALA A 37 -24.20 19.88 -4.93
C ALA A 37 -23.92 18.37 -4.96
N LEU A 38 -23.56 17.85 -6.15
CA LEU A 38 -22.92 16.55 -6.29
C LEU A 38 -21.53 16.68 -5.65
N VAL A 39 -21.42 16.36 -4.37
CA VAL A 39 -20.14 16.06 -3.75
C VAL A 39 -19.70 14.71 -4.32
N ALA A 40 -19.13 14.74 -5.52
CA ALA A 40 -18.37 13.63 -6.05
C ALA A 40 -17.12 13.51 -5.16
N SER A 41 -17.18 12.69 -4.12
CA SER A 41 -16.00 12.11 -3.50
C SER A 41 -15.36 11.15 -4.49
N ALA A 42 -14.83 11.70 -5.58
CA ALA A 42 -13.90 10.99 -6.43
C ALA A 42 -12.78 10.51 -5.51
N CYS A 43 -12.55 9.20 -5.48
CA CYS A 43 -11.41 8.59 -4.80
C CYS A 43 -10.13 9.10 -5.47
N SER A 44 -9.68 10.31 -5.11
CA SER A 44 -8.39 10.82 -5.50
C SER A 44 -7.34 10.10 -4.67
N GLN A 45 -6.30 9.61 -5.35
CA GLN A 45 -5.12 9.05 -4.69
C GLN A 45 -4.58 10.10 -3.72
N ALA A 46 -4.28 9.70 -2.48
CA ALA A 46 -3.77 10.63 -1.48
C ALA A 46 -2.49 11.33 -2.00
N PRO A 47 -2.37 12.66 -1.86
CA PRO A 47 -1.18 13.38 -2.29
C PRO A 47 0.11 12.81 -1.70
N ARG A 48 1.20 12.85 -2.49
CA ARG A 48 2.55 12.44 -2.08
C ARG A 48 3.21 13.48 -1.17
N THR A 49 2.82 13.48 0.10
CA THR A 49 3.31 14.42 1.11
C THR A 49 3.82 13.70 2.34
N ALA A 50 4.69 14.34 3.11
CA ALA A 50 5.19 13.80 4.37
C ALA A 50 4.05 13.39 5.32
N THR A 51 3.03 14.24 5.49
CA THR A 51 1.88 13.95 6.35
C THR A 51 1.12 12.68 5.91
N ASN A 52 0.90 12.50 4.61
CA ASN A 52 0.19 11.32 4.10
C ASN A 52 1.06 10.07 4.20
N PHE A 53 2.36 10.19 3.94
CA PHE A 53 3.31 9.11 4.14
C PHE A 53 3.38 8.68 5.61
N CYS A 54 3.60 9.59 6.56
CA CYS A 54 3.65 9.25 7.98
C CYS A 54 2.32 8.67 8.48
N ARG A 55 1.17 9.18 7.99
CA ARG A 55 -0.15 8.59 8.31
C ARG A 55 -0.28 7.17 7.78
N GLN A 56 0.18 6.91 6.56
CA GLN A 56 0.16 5.56 6.00
C GLN A 56 1.15 4.66 6.76
N LEU A 57 2.33 5.17 7.10
CA LEU A 57 3.35 4.44 7.85
C LEU A 57 2.82 3.99 9.20
N ALA A 58 2.12 4.85 9.94
CA ALA A 58 1.50 4.49 11.21
C ALA A 58 0.53 3.30 11.11
N LYS A 59 -0.12 3.11 9.96
CA LYS A 59 -1.01 1.95 9.70
C LYS A 59 -0.23 0.68 9.40
N GLU A 60 0.90 0.81 8.70
CA GLU A 60 1.68 -0.34 8.24
C GLU A 60 2.75 -0.79 9.25
N ALA A 61 3.21 0.12 10.12
CA ALA A 61 4.30 -0.11 11.07
C ALA A 61 4.14 -1.39 11.92
N PRO A 62 2.96 -1.74 12.47
CA PRO A 62 2.80 -2.97 13.23
C PRO A 62 3.07 -4.25 12.43
N GLY A 63 2.90 -4.19 11.10
CA GLY A 63 3.20 -5.28 10.18
C GLY A 63 4.64 -5.25 9.65
N ILE A 64 5.26 -4.07 9.56
CA ILE A 64 6.68 -3.92 9.18
C ILE A 64 7.60 -4.44 10.29
N SER A 65 7.20 -4.31 11.55
CA SER A 65 7.96 -4.79 12.71
C SER A 65 7.84 -6.30 12.96
N GLN A 66 7.03 -7.03 12.17
CA GLN A 66 6.90 -8.47 12.36
C GLN A 66 8.07 -9.21 11.70
N PRO A 67 8.54 -10.33 12.29
CA PRO A 67 9.52 -11.19 11.66
C PRO A 67 9.02 -11.66 10.29
N THR A 68 9.88 -11.59 9.28
CA THR A 68 9.61 -12.13 7.95
C THR A 68 10.24 -13.52 7.88
N VAL A 69 9.43 -14.58 7.95
CA VAL A 69 9.93 -15.97 8.13
C VAL A 69 9.59 -16.84 6.92
N THR A 70 8.59 -16.46 6.14
CA THR A 70 8.10 -17.21 4.97
C THR A 70 8.05 -16.36 3.70
N PRO A 71 8.02 -16.97 2.51
CA PRO A 71 7.79 -16.25 1.25
C PRO A 71 6.47 -15.44 1.24
N ALA A 72 5.44 -15.92 1.94
CA ALA A 72 4.18 -15.22 2.07
C ALA A 72 4.32 -13.93 2.91
N ASP A 73 5.18 -13.96 3.94
CA ASP A 73 5.49 -12.77 4.74
C ASP A 73 6.22 -11.71 3.90
N ILE A 74 7.15 -12.14 3.04
CA ILE A 74 7.86 -11.23 2.11
C ILE A 74 6.87 -10.57 1.15
N ALA A 75 5.91 -11.33 0.60
CA ALA A 75 4.88 -10.78 -0.28
C ALA A 75 3.99 -9.75 0.46
N SER A 76 3.61 -10.05 1.70
CA SER A 76 2.87 -9.11 2.56
C SER A 76 3.68 -7.85 2.81
N MET A 77 4.97 -7.97 3.11
CA MET A 77 5.88 -6.85 3.33
C MET A 77 6.00 -5.98 2.07
N LEU A 78 6.21 -6.60 0.90
CA LEU A 78 6.26 -5.90 -0.38
C LEU A 78 4.99 -5.10 -0.65
N ASP A 79 3.82 -5.65 -0.33
CA ASP A 79 2.55 -4.94 -0.51
C ASP A 79 2.42 -3.73 0.44
N ARG A 80 2.93 -3.81 1.67
CA ARG A 80 3.00 -2.67 2.60
C ARG A 80 3.89 -1.58 2.04
N TYR A 81 5.09 -1.93 1.58
CA TYR A 81 6.04 -1.00 1.00
C TYR A 81 5.50 -0.36 -0.28
N LYS A 82 4.80 -1.09 -1.14
CA LYS A 82 4.10 -0.54 -2.31
C LYS A 82 3.02 0.46 -1.92
N ARG A 83 2.22 0.18 -0.87
CA ARG A 83 1.20 1.13 -0.39
C ARG A 83 1.83 2.43 0.13
N LEU A 84 2.97 2.34 0.81
CA LEU A 84 3.76 3.50 1.22
C LEU A 84 4.33 4.26 0.02
N GLY A 85 4.84 3.54 -0.99
CA GLY A 85 5.38 4.14 -2.23
C GLY A 85 4.36 5.01 -2.97
N LYS A 86 3.08 4.62 -2.94
CA LYS A 86 2.00 5.42 -3.57
C LYS A 86 1.81 6.82 -2.95
N VAL A 87 2.29 7.04 -1.73
CA VAL A 87 2.21 8.32 -1.01
C VAL A 87 3.58 8.87 -0.63
N SER A 88 4.67 8.24 -1.09
CA SER A 88 6.04 8.66 -0.80
C SER A 88 6.31 10.05 -1.38
N PRO A 89 6.78 11.02 -0.58
CA PRO A 89 7.13 12.35 -1.08
C PRO A 89 8.41 12.29 -1.92
N LEU A 90 8.59 13.27 -2.81
CA LEU A 90 9.75 13.39 -3.70
C LEU A 90 11.10 13.29 -2.97
N ALA A 91 11.16 13.70 -1.70
CA ALA A 91 12.36 13.66 -0.88
C ALA A 91 12.94 12.25 -0.67
N ILE A 92 12.09 11.21 -0.65
CA ILE A 92 12.49 9.80 -0.43
C ILE A 92 11.93 8.85 -1.48
N GLU A 93 11.32 9.35 -2.56
CA GLU A 93 10.66 8.52 -3.56
C GLU A 93 11.62 7.49 -4.16
N LYS A 94 12.79 7.92 -4.62
CA LYS A 94 13.80 7.03 -5.21
C LYS A 94 14.36 6.03 -4.19
N ASP A 95 14.64 6.49 -2.97
CA ASP A 95 15.15 5.60 -1.93
C ASP A 95 14.12 4.51 -1.58
N TRP A 96 12.84 4.89 -1.56
CA TRP A 96 11.74 3.98 -1.30
C TRP A 96 11.48 3.00 -2.46
N GLU A 97 11.67 3.44 -3.70
CA GLU A 97 11.60 2.57 -4.88
C GLU A 97 12.66 1.48 -4.84
N SER A 98 13.91 1.79 -4.43
CA SER A 98 14.96 0.78 -4.25
C SER A 98 14.57 -0.27 -3.20
N LEU A 99 13.93 0.14 -2.10
CA LEU A 99 13.43 -0.81 -1.10
C LEU A 99 12.32 -1.73 -1.66
N ILE A 100 11.42 -1.19 -2.49
CA ILE A 100 10.39 -1.99 -3.16
C ILE A 100 11.03 -2.98 -4.14
N GLU A 101 12.05 -2.56 -4.87
CA GLU A 101 12.78 -3.42 -5.80
C GLU A 101 13.48 -4.57 -5.08
N LEU A 102 14.22 -4.29 -4.00
CA LEU A 102 14.84 -5.30 -3.15
C LEU A 102 13.82 -6.33 -2.65
N LEU A 103 12.70 -5.87 -2.07
CA LEU A 103 11.65 -6.76 -1.59
C LEU A 103 11.04 -7.59 -2.73
N SER A 104 11.00 -7.04 -3.95
CA SER A 104 10.50 -7.77 -5.13
C SER A 104 11.48 -8.81 -5.67
N VAL A 105 12.79 -8.59 -5.54
CA VAL A 105 13.81 -9.60 -5.83
C VAL A 105 13.76 -10.70 -4.76
N ALA A 106 13.74 -10.31 -3.48
CA ALA A 106 13.64 -11.21 -2.35
C ALA A 106 12.38 -12.09 -2.40
N SER A 107 11.23 -11.55 -2.83
CA SER A 107 9.99 -12.33 -2.94
C SER A 107 10.03 -13.43 -4.01
N ARG A 108 11.04 -13.41 -4.89
CA ARG A 108 11.22 -14.36 -5.99
C ARG A 108 12.39 -15.32 -5.77
N VAL A 109 13.04 -15.25 -4.61
CA VAL A 109 14.23 -16.06 -4.31
C VAL A 109 13.92 -17.55 -4.33
N LYS A 110 14.83 -18.33 -4.93
CA LYS A 110 14.83 -19.78 -4.88
C LYS A 110 15.98 -20.22 -3.97
N ALA A 111 15.65 -20.73 -2.79
CA ALA A 111 16.66 -21.05 -1.77
C ALA A 111 17.65 -22.16 -2.18
N ASN A 112 17.29 -23.00 -3.16
CA ASN A 112 18.14 -24.06 -3.71
C ASN A 112 18.93 -23.63 -4.96
N ASP A 113 18.92 -22.35 -5.31
CA ASP A 113 19.59 -21.78 -6.48
C ASP A 113 20.60 -20.71 -6.01
N PRO A 114 21.91 -21.01 -6.03
CA PRO A 114 22.94 -20.09 -5.55
C PRO A 114 22.94 -18.73 -6.27
N GLU A 115 22.63 -18.71 -7.57
CA GLU A 115 22.55 -17.46 -8.33
C GLU A 115 21.35 -16.63 -7.89
N SER A 116 20.21 -17.29 -7.63
CA SER A 116 19.03 -16.61 -7.10
C SER A 116 19.28 -16.01 -5.72
N VAL A 117 20.04 -16.68 -4.85
CA VAL A 117 20.40 -16.16 -3.53
C VAL A 117 21.37 -14.98 -3.67
N GLN A 118 22.38 -15.11 -4.53
CA GLN A 118 23.36 -14.05 -4.76
C GLN A 118 22.70 -12.78 -5.33
N ALA A 119 21.68 -12.90 -6.19
CA ALA A 119 20.94 -11.76 -6.71
C ALA A 119 20.24 -10.95 -5.60
N VAL A 120 19.75 -11.61 -4.55
CA VAL A 120 19.17 -10.91 -3.38
C VAL A 120 20.26 -10.18 -2.60
N VAL A 121 21.43 -10.83 -2.42
CA VAL A 121 22.58 -10.24 -1.72
C VAL A 121 23.09 -9.00 -2.45
N ASP A 122 23.30 -9.08 -3.76
CA ASP A 122 23.77 -7.95 -4.57
C ASP A 122 22.76 -6.80 -4.55
N MET A 123 21.47 -7.12 -4.65
CA MET A 123 20.41 -6.12 -4.56
C MET A 123 20.39 -5.46 -3.16
N ALA A 124 20.58 -6.23 -2.09
CA ALA A 124 20.63 -5.70 -0.73
C ALA A 124 21.78 -4.71 -0.54
N TYR A 125 22.99 -5.05 -0.99
CA TYR A 125 24.13 -4.14 -0.96
C TYR A 125 23.89 -2.88 -1.78
N SER A 126 23.32 -3.00 -2.98
CA SER A 126 23.01 -1.83 -3.81
C SER A 126 21.95 -0.90 -3.19
N THR A 127 21.08 -1.45 -2.34
CA THR A 127 19.96 -0.74 -1.70
C THR A 127 20.34 -0.11 -0.36
N GLU A 128 21.47 -0.50 0.25
CA GLU A 128 21.86 -0.10 1.62
C GLU A 128 21.81 1.43 1.83
N LYS A 129 22.41 2.20 0.90
CA LYS A 129 22.43 3.66 1.00
C LYS A 129 21.02 4.27 0.97
N ALA A 130 20.15 3.74 0.11
CA ALA A 130 18.75 4.16 0.02
C ALA A 130 17.99 3.82 1.30
N ALA A 131 18.19 2.61 1.85
CA ALA A 131 17.57 2.18 3.10
C ALA A 131 17.94 3.10 4.26
N VAL A 132 19.23 3.45 4.40
CA VAL A 132 19.72 4.37 5.44
C VAL A 132 19.15 5.77 5.26
N ALA A 133 19.13 6.30 4.03
CA ALA A 133 18.58 7.62 3.75
C ALA A 133 17.08 7.70 4.06
N ALA A 134 16.30 6.71 3.63
CA ALA A 134 14.88 6.61 3.91
C ALA A 134 14.61 6.48 5.42
N ALA A 135 15.33 5.59 6.12
CA ALA A 135 15.17 5.41 7.57
C ALA A 135 15.46 6.71 8.35
N LYS A 136 16.56 7.39 8.02
CA LYS A 136 16.90 8.69 8.63
C LYS A 136 15.79 9.71 8.42
N TRP A 137 15.32 9.86 7.18
CA TRP A 137 14.23 10.81 6.89
C TRP A 137 12.94 10.45 7.64
N ILE A 138 12.61 9.17 7.75
CA ILE A 138 11.43 8.69 8.47
C ILE A 138 11.54 8.98 9.97
N VAL A 139 12.71 8.80 10.58
CA VAL A 139 12.94 9.17 11.98
C VAL A 139 12.80 10.68 12.16
N GLU A 140 13.44 11.48 11.31
CA GLU A 140 13.43 12.95 11.40
C GLU A 140 12.06 13.57 11.11
N THR A 141 11.26 12.96 10.23
CA THR A 141 9.99 13.52 9.75
C THR A 141 8.76 12.91 10.44
N CYS A 142 8.77 11.59 10.68
CA CYS A 142 7.64 10.87 11.25
C CYS A 142 7.86 10.48 12.72
N GLY A 143 9.08 10.54 13.25
CA GLY A 143 9.39 10.14 14.63
C GLY A 143 9.29 8.63 14.87
N VAL A 144 9.36 7.82 13.82
CA VAL A 144 9.25 6.35 13.87
C VAL A 144 10.56 5.74 13.37
N ASP A 145 11.05 4.71 14.04
CA ASP A 145 12.16 3.90 13.55
C ASP A 145 11.64 2.60 12.91
N ILE A 146 12.02 2.35 11.66
CA ILE A 146 11.64 1.15 10.90
C ILE A 146 12.83 0.26 10.55
N SER A 147 14.03 0.61 11.03
CA SER A 147 15.29 -0.07 10.69
C SER A 147 15.36 -1.53 11.16
N SER A 148 14.56 -1.90 12.17
CA SER A 148 14.48 -3.28 12.68
C SER A 148 13.70 -4.24 11.78
N GLY A 149 12.97 -3.75 10.78
CA GLY A 149 12.05 -4.55 9.95
C GLY A 149 12.72 -5.42 8.87
N LEU A 150 14.02 -5.25 8.60
CA LEU A 150 14.75 -5.99 7.56
C LEU A 150 15.92 -6.81 8.15
N ASN A 151 15.67 -7.61 9.19
CA ASN A 151 16.66 -8.58 9.68
C ASN A 151 16.72 -9.80 8.74
N VAL A 152 17.59 -9.74 7.73
CA VAL A 152 18.06 -10.95 7.01
C VAL A 152 19.30 -11.47 7.74
N ALA A 153 19.10 -12.21 8.82
CA ALA A 153 20.15 -13.05 9.38
C ALA A 153 20.22 -14.36 8.58
N PRO A 154 21.39 -14.81 8.10
CA PRO A 154 21.52 -16.15 7.56
C PRO A 154 21.31 -17.15 8.70
N THR A 155 20.22 -17.92 8.66
CA THR A 155 20.13 -19.13 9.47
C THR A 155 21.03 -20.18 8.81
N GLY A 156 22.24 -20.33 9.34
CA GLY A 156 23.10 -21.49 9.06
C GLY A 156 22.54 -22.77 9.67
#